data_AF-A0A398CKB4-F1
#
_entry.id   AF-A0A398CKB4-F1
#
_cell.length_a   1.000
_cell.length_b   1.000
_cell.length_c   1.000
_cell.angle_alpha   90.00
_cell.angle_beta   90.00
_cell.angle_gamma   90.00
#
_symmetry.space_group_name_H-M   'P 1'
#
loop_
_entity.id
_entity.type
_entity.pdbx_description
1 polymer ?
#
loop_
_entity_poly.entity_id
_entity_poly.type
_entity_poly.pdbx_seq_one_letter_code
_entity_poly.pdbx_strand_id
1 'polypeptide(L)'
;MSGRSVFLIWAKKNRLINYRETKRSNIKIVAPDLVELYRLLILNESALEFPFPFEDDDNDYDDETESYISLGDLQTNQTIKEQQKTLRNLRNKAKTALEEQGVNILYLSFGFLKWRESPDSDRIISSPIVLAPVSLMLESLTSPFVLRMHEDEIVINPTLKYKMEHEFGVILPEFDAHEDSITTYLDNLNKSVIKNKWEVTFETGPKLALLLENKYVRRLG
;
A
#
# COMPACT_ATOMS: atom_id res chain seq x y z
N MET A 1 21.53 21.93 -16.11
CA MET A 1 20.35 21.07 -16.44
C MET A 1 19.25 21.44 -15.45
N SER A 2 18.09 21.88 -15.93
CA SER A 2 17.00 22.40 -15.08
C SER A 2 16.44 21.32 -14.16
N GLY A 3 16.16 21.66 -12.89
CA GLY A 3 15.59 20.75 -11.89
C GLY A 3 14.29 20.05 -12.34
N ARG A 4 13.54 20.67 -13.27
CA ARG A 4 12.36 20.08 -13.93
C ARG A 4 12.67 18.77 -14.68
N SER A 5 13.83 18.65 -15.33
CA SER A 5 14.16 17.48 -16.13
C SER A 5 14.55 16.27 -15.27
N VAL A 6 15.10 16.49 -14.07
CA VAL A 6 15.46 15.40 -13.15
C VAL A 6 14.21 14.84 -12.46
N PHE A 7 13.30 15.70 -12.01
CA PHE A 7 12.03 15.28 -11.39
C PHE A 7 11.18 14.41 -12.34
N LEU A 8 11.08 14.80 -13.62
CA LEU A 8 10.28 14.11 -14.64
C LEU A 8 10.83 12.71 -15.01
N ILE A 9 12.15 12.51 -15.00
CA ILE A 9 12.78 11.21 -15.25
C ILE A 9 12.57 10.27 -14.05
N TRP A 10 12.55 10.81 -12.83
CA TRP A 10 12.30 10.05 -11.61
C TRP A 10 10.83 9.69 -11.39
N ALA A 11 9.89 10.56 -11.77
CA ALA A 11 8.45 10.33 -11.63
C ALA A 11 7.96 9.07 -12.39
N LYS A 12 8.54 8.76 -13.56
CA LYS A 12 8.14 7.56 -14.35
C LYS A 12 8.53 6.23 -13.71
N LYS A 13 9.63 6.21 -12.92
CA LYS A 13 10.09 5.04 -12.15
C LYS A 13 9.56 5.04 -10.72
N ASN A 14 9.01 6.16 -10.24
CA ASN A 14 8.47 6.27 -8.90
C ASN A 14 7.11 5.55 -8.81
N ARG A 15 7.06 4.49 -7.99
CA ARG A 15 5.84 3.69 -7.77
C ARG A 15 4.77 4.46 -7.01
N LEU A 16 5.13 5.59 -6.38
CA LEU A 16 4.23 6.58 -5.80
C LEU A 16 3.48 7.42 -6.85
N ILE A 17 3.81 7.34 -8.14
CA ILE A 17 3.10 8.08 -9.21
C ILE A 17 2.60 7.14 -10.28
N ASN A 18 3.43 6.17 -10.67
CA ASN A 18 3.10 5.21 -11.71
C ASN A 18 3.06 3.83 -11.09
N TYR A 19 1.98 3.59 -10.34
CA TYR A 19 1.75 2.32 -9.68
C TYR A 19 1.72 1.19 -10.71
N ARG A 20 2.49 0.13 -10.48
CA ARG A 20 2.49 -1.09 -11.32
C ARG A 20 2.46 -2.36 -10.48
N GLU A 21 1.51 -3.23 -10.81
CA GLU A 21 1.37 -4.56 -10.21
C GLU A 21 2.55 -5.45 -10.62
N THR A 22 3.10 -6.14 -9.64
CA THR A 22 4.18 -7.09 -9.86
C THR A 22 4.03 -8.18 -8.81
N LYS A 23 4.01 -9.44 -9.23
CA LYS A 23 3.65 -10.58 -8.36
C LYS A 23 4.43 -10.69 -7.03
N ARG A 24 5.63 -10.11 -6.92
CA ARG A 24 6.53 -10.29 -5.76
C ARG A 24 6.78 -9.04 -4.91
N SER A 25 6.19 -7.90 -5.25
CA SER A 25 6.45 -6.65 -4.48
C SER A 25 5.19 -5.87 -4.14
N ASN A 26 4.05 -6.55 -4.24
CA ASN A 26 2.75 -6.10 -3.79
C ASN A 26 1.85 -7.31 -3.57
N ILE A 27 0.92 -7.14 -2.64
CA ILE A 27 -0.16 -8.08 -2.33
C ILE A 27 -1.41 -7.26 -2.05
N LYS A 28 -2.56 -7.64 -2.64
CA LYS A 28 -3.86 -6.98 -2.49
C LYS A 28 -4.72 -7.76 -1.50
N ILE A 29 -5.17 -7.10 -0.43
CA ILE A 29 -6.17 -7.52 0.55
C ILE A 29 -7.51 -7.31 -0.15
N VAL A 30 -8.26 -8.39 -0.23
CA VAL A 30 -9.58 -8.49 -0.85
C VAL A 30 -10.66 -8.41 0.23
N ALA A 31 -10.38 -8.92 1.43
CA ALA A 31 -11.24 -8.79 2.59
C ALA A 31 -10.39 -8.56 3.85
N PRO A 32 -10.81 -7.70 4.80
CA PRO A 32 -12.04 -6.90 4.76
C PRO A 32 -11.99 -5.78 3.70
N ASP A 33 -13.13 -5.11 3.48
CA ASP A 33 -13.19 -3.97 2.56
C ASP A 33 -12.40 -2.76 3.07
N LEU A 34 -12.37 -1.68 2.29
CA LEU A 34 -11.61 -0.48 2.63
C LEU A 34 -12.00 0.16 3.93
N VAL A 35 -13.30 0.25 4.19
CA VAL A 35 -13.83 0.95 5.36
C VAL A 35 -13.50 0.14 6.60
N GLU A 36 -13.74 -1.16 6.53
CA GLU A 36 -13.53 -2.07 7.65
C GLU A 36 -12.04 -2.29 7.93
N LEU A 37 -11.20 -2.39 6.89
CA LEU A 37 -9.74 -2.44 7.05
C LEU A 37 -9.21 -1.17 7.73
N TYR A 38 -9.71 0.00 7.32
CA TYR A 38 -9.33 1.27 7.94
C TYR A 38 -9.75 1.32 9.41
N ARG A 39 -10.99 0.91 9.71
CA ARG A 39 -11.50 0.86 11.09
C ARG A 39 -10.66 -0.07 11.97
N LEU A 40 -10.40 -1.30 11.51
CA LEU A 40 -9.66 -2.29 12.29
C LEU A 40 -8.19 -1.88 12.49
N LEU A 41 -7.49 -1.50 11.42
CA LEU A 41 -6.05 -1.26 11.49
C LEU A 41 -5.70 0.14 11.99
N ILE A 42 -6.43 1.17 11.56
CA ILE A 42 -6.09 2.57 11.84
C ILE A 42 -6.78 3.05 13.11
N LEU A 43 -8.10 2.90 13.20
CA LEU A 43 -8.88 3.47 14.32
C LEU A 43 -8.76 2.61 15.59
N ASN A 44 -8.71 1.29 15.44
CA ASN A 44 -8.62 0.36 16.57
C ASN A 44 -7.20 -0.16 16.82
N GLU A 45 -6.22 0.22 15.98
CA GLU A 45 -4.83 -0.27 16.04
C GLU A 45 -4.71 -1.81 16.16
N SER A 46 -5.68 -2.54 15.59
CA SER A 46 -5.76 -4.00 15.72
C SER A 46 -4.64 -4.68 14.94
N ALA A 47 -4.17 -5.79 15.49
CA ALA A 47 -3.25 -6.68 14.79
C ALA A 47 -4.04 -7.63 13.90
N LEU A 48 -3.71 -7.67 12.61
CA LEU A 48 -4.47 -8.45 11.63
C LEU A 48 -3.63 -9.58 11.06
N GLU A 49 -4.18 -10.79 11.09
CA GLU A 49 -3.45 -11.98 10.65
C GLU A 49 -3.70 -12.35 9.19
N PHE A 50 -2.66 -12.88 8.55
CA PHE A 50 -2.74 -13.48 7.22
C PHE A 50 -2.92 -15.01 7.33
N PRO A 51 -3.81 -15.63 6.53
CA PRO A 51 -3.97 -17.07 6.51
C PRO A 51 -2.65 -17.80 6.25
N PHE A 52 -2.46 -18.89 6.99
CA PHE A 52 -1.20 -19.63 7.06
C PHE A 52 -1.46 -21.15 7.02
N PRO A 53 -0.65 -21.92 6.27
CA PRO A 53 -0.77 -23.37 6.25
C PRO A 53 -0.05 -23.99 7.45
N PHE A 54 -0.71 -24.84 8.20
CA PHE A 54 -0.13 -25.63 9.27
C PHE A 54 0.17 -27.05 8.77
N GLU A 55 1.31 -27.58 9.18
CA GLU A 55 1.64 -29.00 8.99
C GLU A 55 0.97 -29.79 10.13
N ASP A 56 0.36 -30.92 9.80
CA ASP A 56 -0.25 -31.80 10.79
C ASP A 56 0.82 -32.79 11.28
N ASP A 57 1.48 -32.44 12.38
CA ASP A 57 2.59 -33.22 12.97
C ASP A 57 2.13 -34.59 13.53
N ASP A 58 0.80 -34.83 13.67
CA ASP A 58 0.24 -36.05 14.26
C ASP A 58 -0.02 -37.18 13.22
N ASN A 59 0.17 -36.94 11.91
CA ASN A 59 0.02 -37.96 10.87
C ASN A 59 1.34 -38.69 10.58
N ASP A 60 1.60 -39.77 11.31
CA ASP A 60 2.78 -40.65 11.17
C ASP A 60 2.70 -41.60 9.94
N TYR A 61 1.77 -41.35 9.02
CA TYR A 61 1.60 -42.10 7.78
C TYR A 61 2.31 -41.37 6.63
N ASP A 62 3.23 -42.08 5.97
CA ASP A 62 4.13 -41.66 4.88
C ASP A 62 3.40 -41.29 3.56
N ASP A 63 2.22 -40.67 3.65
CA ASP A 63 1.42 -40.18 2.53
C ASP A 63 1.19 -38.67 2.70
N GLU A 64 1.32 -37.94 1.59
CA GLU A 64 1.41 -36.47 1.48
C GLU A 64 0.69 -35.70 2.61
N THR A 65 1.45 -35.14 3.57
CA THR A 65 0.88 -34.34 4.67
C THR A 65 0.04 -33.19 4.10
N GLU A 66 -1.28 -33.34 4.09
CA GLU A 66 -2.19 -32.27 3.66
C GLU A 66 -2.15 -31.16 4.71
N SER A 67 -1.50 -30.04 4.36
CA SER A 67 -1.52 -28.87 5.23
C SER A 67 -2.94 -28.31 5.35
N TYR A 68 -3.45 -28.13 6.56
CA TYR A 68 -4.69 -27.39 6.79
C TYR A 68 -4.40 -25.89 6.96
N ILE A 69 -5.39 -25.03 6.68
CA ILE A 69 -5.22 -23.58 6.69
C ILE A 69 -5.83 -23.00 7.96
N SER A 70 -5.05 -22.26 8.74
CA SER A 70 -5.63 -21.38 9.75
C SER A 70 -6.24 -20.16 9.07
N LEU A 71 -7.48 -19.86 9.45
CA LEU A 71 -8.19 -18.67 9.01
C LEU A 71 -7.56 -17.44 9.65
N GLY A 72 -7.16 -16.48 8.82
CA GLY A 72 -6.72 -15.15 9.26
C GLY A 72 -7.78 -14.09 8.96
N ASP A 73 -7.63 -12.91 9.56
CA ASP A 73 -8.52 -11.76 9.35
C ASP A 73 -8.46 -11.21 7.93
N LEU A 74 -7.32 -11.40 7.25
CA LEU A 74 -7.02 -10.82 5.95
C LEU A 74 -7.08 -11.84 4.82
N GLN A 75 -7.91 -11.62 3.81
CA GLN A 75 -7.85 -12.40 2.57
C GLN A 75 -7.13 -11.62 1.48
N THR A 76 -6.34 -12.29 0.65
CA THR A 76 -5.59 -11.61 -0.42
C THR A 76 -5.89 -12.18 -1.80
N ASN A 77 -5.41 -11.48 -2.83
CA ASN A 77 -5.53 -11.89 -4.22
C ASN A 77 -4.55 -12.99 -4.65
N GLN A 78 -3.77 -13.55 -3.72
CA GLN A 78 -2.75 -14.56 -3.98
C GLN A 78 -3.15 -15.89 -3.33
N THR A 79 -2.64 -17.00 -3.88
CA THR A 79 -2.70 -18.29 -3.17
C THR A 79 -1.92 -18.19 -1.86
N ILE A 80 -2.25 -19.01 -0.86
CA ILE A 80 -1.55 -19.00 0.44
C ILE A 80 -0.04 -19.12 0.25
N LYS A 81 0.41 -20.05 -0.60
CA LYS A 81 1.84 -20.25 -0.91
C LYS A 81 2.51 -19.00 -1.52
N GLU A 82 1.85 -18.33 -2.45
CA GLU A 82 2.37 -17.09 -3.06
C GLU A 82 2.37 -15.92 -2.07
N GLN A 83 1.29 -15.78 -1.29
CA GLN A 83 1.16 -14.79 -0.22
C GLN A 83 2.32 -14.91 0.77
N GLN A 84 2.59 -16.10 1.30
CA GLN A 84 3.67 -16.34 2.26
C GLN A 84 5.04 -15.91 1.71
N LYS A 85 5.31 -16.20 0.43
CA LYS A 85 6.54 -15.76 -0.25
C LYS A 85 6.60 -14.25 -0.42
N THR A 86 5.49 -13.62 -0.80
CA THR A 86 5.40 -12.17 -0.99
C THR A 86 5.57 -11.42 0.33
N LEU A 87 4.86 -11.83 1.39
CA LEU A 87 4.95 -11.25 2.73
C LEU A 87 6.36 -11.35 3.31
N ARG A 88 7.01 -12.51 3.19
CA ARG A 88 8.41 -12.70 3.60
C ARG A 88 9.35 -11.74 2.88
N ASN A 89 9.21 -11.59 1.57
CA ASN A 89 10.03 -10.67 0.78
C ASN A 89 9.80 -9.20 1.17
N LEU A 90 8.54 -8.80 1.39
CA LEU A 90 8.19 -7.46 1.83
C LEU A 90 8.78 -7.14 3.21
N ARG A 91 8.58 -8.04 4.17
CA ARG A 91 9.14 -7.94 5.52
C ARG A 91 10.66 -7.81 5.48
N ASN A 92 11.36 -8.68 4.75
CA ASN A 92 12.82 -8.66 4.68
C ASN A 92 13.32 -7.33 4.13
N LYS A 93 12.72 -6.83 3.05
CA LYS A 93 13.14 -5.55 2.46
C LYS A 93 12.84 -4.35 3.35
N ALA A 94 11.68 -4.35 4.02
CA ALA A 94 11.33 -3.31 4.99
C ALA A 94 12.31 -3.30 6.16
N LYS A 95 12.63 -4.48 6.70
CA LYS A 95 13.63 -4.65 7.77
C LYS A 95 15.01 -4.15 7.33
N THR A 96 15.49 -4.55 6.16
CA THR A 96 16.78 -4.07 5.62
C THR A 96 16.81 -2.55 5.48
N ALA A 97 15.75 -1.93 4.95
CA ALA A 97 15.71 -0.47 4.82
C ALA A 97 15.69 0.25 6.17
N LEU A 98 14.99 -0.31 7.15
CA LEU A 98 15.00 0.22 8.52
C LEU A 98 16.40 0.12 9.14
N GLU A 99 17.04 -1.05 9.05
CA GLU A 99 18.36 -1.31 9.64
C GLU A 99 19.48 -0.52 8.96
N GLU A 100 19.49 -0.43 7.63
CA GLU A 100 20.57 0.20 6.87
C GLU A 100 20.39 1.72 6.70
N GLN A 101 19.14 2.18 6.62
CA GLN A 101 18.83 3.56 6.22
C GLN A 101 17.99 4.33 7.24
N GLY A 102 17.47 3.64 8.27
CA GLY A 102 16.63 4.23 9.30
C GLY A 102 15.28 4.72 8.77
N VAL A 103 14.75 4.10 7.70
CA VAL A 103 13.50 4.54 7.08
C VAL A 103 12.51 3.39 6.93
N ASN A 104 11.26 3.63 7.29
CA ASN A 104 10.18 2.74 6.93
C ASN A 104 9.81 2.94 5.47
N ILE A 105 9.71 1.81 4.76
CA ILE A 105 9.36 1.79 3.34
C ILE A 105 8.10 0.96 3.08
N LEU A 106 7.46 0.43 4.12
CA LEU A 106 6.30 -0.43 4.00
C LEU A 106 5.02 0.33 4.35
N TYR A 107 4.15 0.47 3.37
CA TYR A 107 2.91 1.23 3.50
C TYR A 107 1.72 0.43 2.98
N LEU A 108 0.60 0.59 3.67
CA LEU A 108 -0.74 0.30 3.20
C LEU A 108 -1.29 1.53 2.46
N SER A 109 -2.00 1.34 1.36
CA SER A 109 -2.60 2.43 0.60
C SER A 109 -4.11 2.41 0.67
N PHE A 110 -4.73 3.58 0.84
CA PHE A 110 -6.18 3.75 0.81
C PHE A 110 -6.55 4.68 -0.35
N GLY A 111 -7.31 4.13 -1.30
CA GLY A 111 -7.71 4.82 -2.51
C GLY A 111 -6.59 5.03 -3.53
N PHE A 112 -6.98 5.11 -4.80
CA PHE A 112 -6.07 5.44 -5.90
C PHE A 112 -6.66 6.51 -6.79
N LEU A 113 -5.84 7.47 -7.21
CA LEU A 113 -6.18 8.42 -8.25
C LEU A 113 -5.77 7.83 -9.59
N LYS A 114 -6.72 7.72 -10.52
CA LYS A 114 -6.51 7.34 -11.92
C LYS A 114 -6.67 8.56 -12.82
N TRP A 115 -5.64 8.87 -13.60
CA TRP A 115 -5.66 10.02 -14.52
C TRP A 115 -4.90 9.74 -15.82
N ARG A 116 -5.05 10.65 -16.80
CA ARG A 116 -4.30 10.66 -18.06
C ARG A 116 -3.43 11.91 -18.12
N GLU A 117 -2.22 11.82 -18.68
CA GLU A 117 -1.32 12.97 -18.81
C GLU A 117 -1.85 14.03 -19.78
N SER A 118 -2.65 13.61 -20.76
CA SER A 118 -3.36 14.50 -21.68
C SER A 118 -4.71 13.88 -22.08
N PRO A 119 -5.67 14.68 -22.59
CA PRO A 119 -6.96 14.17 -23.06
C PRO A 119 -6.83 13.11 -24.16
N ASP A 120 -5.80 13.21 -24.99
CA ASP A 120 -5.53 12.31 -26.12
C ASP A 120 -4.68 11.09 -25.74
N SER A 121 -4.29 10.96 -24.48
CA SER A 121 -3.48 9.82 -24.02
C SER A 121 -4.36 8.62 -23.68
N ASP A 122 -4.11 7.49 -24.33
CA ASP A 122 -4.74 6.21 -23.94
C ASP A 122 -4.17 5.65 -22.62
N ARG A 123 -3.07 6.21 -22.13
CA ARG A 123 -2.38 5.71 -20.96
C ARG A 123 -3.01 6.24 -19.68
N ILE A 124 -3.66 5.34 -18.93
CA ILE A 124 -4.10 5.60 -17.57
C ILE A 124 -2.92 5.42 -16.62
N ILE A 125 -2.65 6.44 -15.80
CA ILE A 125 -1.72 6.41 -14.68
C ILE A 125 -2.54 6.23 -13.40
N SER A 126 -2.03 5.43 -12.48
CA SER A 126 -2.65 5.17 -11.17
C SER A 126 -1.64 5.46 -10.07
N SER A 127 -2.06 6.17 -9.03
CA SER A 127 -1.23 6.54 -7.88
C SER A 127 -2.00 6.35 -6.58
N PRO A 128 -1.38 5.79 -5.51
CA PRO A 128 -2.03 5.72 -4.21
C PRO A 128 -2.27 7.14 -3.66
N ILE A 129 -3.37 7.32 -2.94
CA ILE A 129 -3.78 8.62 -2.38
C ILE A 129 -3.32 8.75 -0.94
N VAL A 130 -3.84 7.93 -0.03
CA VAL A 130 -3.46 7.93 1.39
C VAL A 130 -2.53 6.76 1.67
N LEU A 131 -1.47 7.01 2.42
CA LEU A 131 -0.43 6.04 2.78
C LEU A 131 -0.39 5.89 4.30
N ALA A 132 -0.71 4.70 4.79
CA ALA A 132 -0.57 4.34 6.19
C ALA A 132 0.69 3.48 6.36
N PRO A 133 1.65 3.88 7.20
CA PRO A 133 2.85 3.11 7.45
C PRO A 133 2.52 1.88 8.29
N VAL A 134 3.04 0.72 7.89
CA VAL A 134 2.71 -0.57 8.52
C VAL A 134 3.92 -1.46 8.69
N SER A 135 3.84 -2.38 9.63
CA SER A 135 4.85 -3.40 9.91
C SER A 135 4.30 -4.81 9.68
N LEU A 136 5.16 -5.69 9.18
CA LEU A 136 4.89 -7.13 9.09
C LEU A 136 5.71 -7.87 10.14
N MET A 137 5.02 -8.46 11.10
CA MET A 137 5.62 -9.27 12.15
C MET A 137 5.45 -10.76 11.86
N LEU A 138 6.39 -11.54 12.37
CA LEU A 138 6.41 -12.99 12.29
C LEU A 138 7.02 -13.49 13.59
N GLU A 139 6.21 -14.15 14.41
CA GLU A 139 6.63 -14.65 15.74
C GLU A 139 7.56 -15.86 15.60
N SER A 140 7.16 -16.84 14.78
CA SER A 140 7.94 -18.03 14.46
C SER A 140 7.82 -18.40 12.98
N LEU A 141 8.64 -19.34 12.50
CA LEU A 141 8.55 -19.82 11.12
C LEU A 141 7.25 -20.56 10.80
N THR A 142 6.56 -21.05 11.83
CA THR A 142 5.30 -21.81 11.75
C THR A 142 4.09 -20.99 12.22
N SER A 143 4.26 -19.67 12.40
CA SER A 143 3.18 -18.76 12.78
C SER A 143 2.71 -17.91 11.59
N PRO A 144 1.44 -17.47 11.59
CA PRO A 144 0.94 -16.46 10.65
C PRO A 144 1.77 -15.17 10.65
N PHE A 145 1.77 -14.48 9.51
CA PHE A 145 2.24 -13.09 9.46
C PHE A 145 1.17 -12.18 10.06
N VAL A 146 1.62 -11.19 10.82
CA VAL A 146 0.76 -10.19 11.48
C VAL A 146 1.04 -8.82 10.91
N LEU A 147 0.00 -8.14 10.41
CA LEU A 147 0.04 -6.74 9.99
C LEU A 147 -0.29 -5.83 11.17
N ARG A 148 0.52 -4.79 11.39
CA ARG A 148 0.23 -3.74 12.38
C ARG A 148 0.54 -2.36 11.84
N MET A 149 -0.05 -1.34 12.46
CA MET A 149 0.39 0.04 12.29
C MET A 149 1.85 0.23 12.71
N HIS A 150 2.56 1.05 11.97
CA HIS A 150 3.85 1.61 12.39
C HIS A 150 3.60 2.93 13.14
N GLU A 151 4.58 3.39 13.92
CA GLU A 151 4.53 4.65 14.68
C GLU A 151 4.63 5.92 13.81
N ASP A 152 4.86 5.77 12.51
CA ASP A 152 4.98 6.89 11.59
C ASP A 152 3.59 7.45 11.27
N GLU A 153 3.51 8.71 10.86
CA GLU A 153 2.23 9.35 10.52
C GLU A 153 1.63 8.83 9.21
N ILE A 154 0.29 8.77 9.19
CA ILE A 154 -0.48 8.52 7.97
C ILE A 154 -0.49 9.80 7.14
N VAL A 155 -0.08 9.70 5.88
CA VAL A 155 0.08 10.87 5.01
C VAL A 155 -0.66 10.71 3.70
N ILE A 156 -1.09 11.83 3.13
CA ILE A 156 -1.41 11.88 1.70
C ILE A 156 -0.09 11.74 0.94
N ASN A 157 -0.06 10.88 -0.08
CA ASN A 157 1.10 10.64 -0.92
C ASN A 157 1.73 11.98 -1.39
N PRO A 158 2.89 12.38 -0.83
CA PRO A 158 3.44 13.70 -1.06
C PRO A 158 3.85 13.91 -2.52
N THR A 159 4.25 12.82 -3.19
CA THR A 159 4.62 12.88 -4.61
C THR A 159 3.39 13.14 -5.47
N LEU A 160 2.26 12.50 -5.15
CA LEU A 160 1.00 12.74 -5.83
C LEU A 160 0.55 14.19 -5.61
N LYS A 161 0.54 14.65 -4.36
CA LYS A 161 0.17 16.03 -3.99
C LYS A 161 0.96 17.06 -4.80
N TYR A 162 2.29 16.95 -4.77
CA TYR A 162 3.18 17.83 -5.53
C TYR A 162 2.91 17.78 -7.04
N LYS A 163 2.74 16.58 -7.61
CA LYS A 163 2.51 16.42 -9.06
C LYS A 163 1.19 17.07 -9.48
N MET A 164 0.13 16.82 -8.72
CA MET A 164 -1.20 17.35 -9.03
C MET A 164 -1.22 18.88 -8.94
N GLU A 165 -0.57 19.45 -7.92
CA GLU A 165 -0.49 20.90 -7.74
C GLU A 165 0.32 21.57 -8.85
N HIS A 166 1.55 21.10 -9.10
CA HIS A 166 2.49 21.82 -9.98
C HIS A 166 2.33 21.51 -11.46
N GLU A 167 1.80 20.34 -11.84
CA GLU A 167 1.60 19.99 -13.25
C GLU A 167 0.16 20.19 -13.73
N PHE A 168 -0.82 20.08 -12.83
CA PHE A 168 -2.25 20.13 -13.20
C PHE A 168 -3.06 21.21 -12.47
N GLY A 169 -2.44 21.96 -11.53
CA GLY A 169 -3.14 22.99 -10.76
C GLY A 169 -4.23 22.44 -9.83
N VAL A 170 -4.16 21.15 -9.48
CA VAL A 170 -5.12 20.48 -8.60
C VAL A 170 -4.50 20.34 -7.21
N ILE A 171 -5.08 21.04 -6.23
CA ILE A 171 -4.68 20.93 -4.83
C ILE A 171 -5.48 19.79 -4.20
N LEU A 172 -4.78 18.80 -3.64
CA LEU A 172 -5.42 17.74 -2.87
C LEU A 172 -5.83 18.32 -1.50
N PRO A 173 -7.06 18.06 -1.03
CA PRO A 173 -7.46 18.46 0.32
C PRO A 173 -6.56 17.79 1.36
N GLU A 174 -6.38 18.43 2.52
CA GLU A 174 -5.70 17.78 3.64
C GLU A 174 -6.56 16.64 4.20
N PHE A 175 -5.92 15.74 4.95
CA PHE A 175 -6.55 14.57 5.54
C PHE A 175 -5.93 14.30 6.91
N ASP A 176 -6.77 14.28 7.95
CA ASP A 176 -6.43 13.82 9.29
C ASP A 176 -6.96 12.40 9.50
N ALA A 177 -6.08 11.44 9.73
CA ALA A 177 -6.47 10.04 9.83
C ALA A 177 -7.29 9.68 11.09
N HIS A 178 -7.27 10.52 12.12
CA HIS A 178 -7.99 10.28 13.38
C HIS A 178 -9.30 11.07 13.46
N GLU A 179 -9.41 12.19 12.75
CA GLU A 179 -10.62 13.02 12.72
C GLU A 179 -11.48 12.80 11.48
N ASP A 180 -10.87 12.56 10.31
CA ASP A 180 -11.58 12.47 9.04
C ASP A 180 -12.05 11.05 8.71
N SER A 181 -13.23 11.00 8.11
CA SER A 181 -13.72 9.78 7.46
C SER A 181 -12.99 9.55 6.14
N ILE A 182 -12.24 8.45 6.02
CA ILE A 182 -11.52 8.07 4.80
C ILE A 182 -12.44 8.01 3.57
N THR A 183 -13.68 7.53 3.72
CA THR A 183 -14.65 7.46 2.61
C THR A 183 -15.08 8.84 2.17
N THR A 184 -15.44 9.70 3.12
CA THR A 184 -15.84 11.09 2.86
C THR A 184 -14.72 11.86 2.17
N TYR A 185 -13.48 11.68 2.63
CA TYR A 185 -12.29 12.28 2.02
C TYR A 185 -12.13 11.83 0.56
N LEU A 186 -12.15 10.52 0.30
CA LEU A 186 -12.01 9.97 -1.05
C LEU A 186 -13.17 10.40 -1.98
N ASP A 187 -14.39 10.49 -1.47
CA ASP A 187 -15.57 10.98 -2.21
C ASP A 187 -15.43 12.46 -2.59
N ASN A 188 -14.99 13.29 -1.64
CA ASN A 188 -14.78 14.71 -1.89
C ASN A 188 -13.66 14.94 -2.91
N LEU A 189 -12.58 14.17 -2.81
CA LEU A 189 -11.52 14.18 -3.80
C LEU A 189 -12.02 13.71 -5.17
N ASN A 190 -12.84 12.66 -5.24
CA ASN A 190 -13.41 12.19 -6.50
C ASN A 190 -14.24 13.28 -7.19
N LYS A 191 -15.10 13.97 -6.43
CA LYS A 191 -15.93 15.08 -6.91
C LYS A 191 -15.10 16.24 -7.44
N SER A 192 -13.93 16.53 -6.87
CA SER A 192 -13.08 17.64 -7.31
C SER A 192 -12.32 17.34 -8.61
N VAL A 193 -12.01 16.07 -8.88
CA VAL A 193 -11.22 15.65 -10.05
C VAL A 193 -12.05 15.10 -11.22
N ILE A 194 -13.32 14.74 -11.01
CA ILE A 194 -14.17 14.12 -12.05
C ILE A 194 -14.34 15.01 -13.29
N LYS A 195 -14.34 16.34 -13.11
CA LYS A 195 -14.38 17.33 -14.21
C LYS A 195 -13.19 17.20 -15.18
N ASN A 196 -12.08 16.63 -14.73
CA ASN A 196 -10.88 16.37 -15.54
C ASN A 196 -10.93 14.98 -16.22
N LYS A 197 -12.06 14.25 -16.13
CA LYS A 197 -12.19 12.84 -16.53
C LYS A 197 -11.23 11.91 -15.78
N TRP A 198 -10.88 12.29 -14.56
CA TRP A 198 -10.10 11.48 -13.63
C TRP A 198 -11.04 10.79 -12.65
N GLU A 199 -10.54 9.75 -12.00
CA GLU A 199 -11.34 8.90 -11.13
C GLU A 199 -10.56 8.56 -9.87
N VAL A 200 -11.21 8.70 -8.72
CA VAL A 200 -10.75 8.08 -7.48
C VAL A 200 -11.42 6.73 -7.35
N THR A 201 -10.63 5.67 -7.25
CA THR A 201 -11.15 4.33 -7.00
C THR A 201 -11.05 3.98 -5.53
N PHE A 202 -12.20 3.60 -4.96
CA PHE A 202 -12.39 3.09 -3.58
C PHE A 202 -11.99 1.63 -3.43
N GLU A 203 -11.08 1.16 -4.28
CA GLU A 203 -10.50 -0.14 -4.07
C GLU A 203 -9.60 -0.05 -2.84
N THR A 204 -9.85 -0.92 -1.85
CA THR A 204 -8.73 -1.41 -1.04
C THR A 204 -7.80 -2.13 -1.99
N GLY A 205 -6.71 -1.49 -2.30
CA GLY A 205 -5.49 -2.22 -2.54
C GLY A 205 -4.57 -1.88 -1.40
N PRO A 206 -4.25 -2.78 -0.45
CA PRO A 206 -2.85 -2.81 -0.13
C PRO A 206 -2.20 -3.12 -1.45
N LYS A 207 -1.25 -2.31 -1.78
CA LYS A 207 -0.08 -2.94 -2.31
C LYS A 207 0.89 -2.53 -1.25
N LEU A 208 1.07 -3.39 -0.25
CA LEU A 208 2.27 -3.40 0.60
C LEU A 208 3.41 -3.29 -0.39
N ALA A 209 3.80 -2.05 -0.64
CA ALA A 209 4.68 -1.67 -1.69
C ALA A 209 5.78 -0.96 -0.97
N LEU A 210 6.99 -1.35 -1.33
CA LEU A 210 8.18 -0.69 -0.86
C LEU A 210 8.18 0.69 -1.51
N LEU A 211 7.66 1.67 -0.80
CA LEU A 211 7.68 3.07 -1.20
C LEU A 211 8.93 3.62 -0.52
N LEU A 212 10.04 3.56 -1.25
CA LEU A 212 11.20 4.35 -0.88
C LEU A 212 10.78 5.80 -1.07
N GLU A 213 10.49 6.49 0.04
CA GLU A 213 10.58 7.93 0.06
C GLU A 213 12.01 8.28 -0.31
N ASN A 214 12.17 8.81 -1.51
CA ASN A 214 13.46 9.31 -1.92
C ASN A 214 13.79 10.46 -0.96
N LYS A 215 14.96 10.40 -0.29
CA LYS A 215 15.48 11.41 0.66
C LYS A 215 15.49 12.87 0.15
N TYR A 216 15.07 13.10 -1.10
CA TYR A 216 14.94 14.38 -1.76
C TYR A 216 13.61 15.09 -1.54
N VAL A 217 12.54 14.40 -1.09
CA VAL A 217 11.25 15.07 -0.78
C VAL A 217 11.33 15.83 0.55
N ARG A 218 12.11 15.35 1.53
CA ARG A 218 12.42 16.09 2.77
C ARG A 218 13.16 17.43 2.56
N ARG A 219 13.67 17.71 1.35
CA ARG A 219 14.34 19.00 1.03
C ARG A 219 13.43 19.98 0.28
N LEU A 220 12.18 19.60 0.01
CA LEU A 220 11.19 20.45 -0.66
C LEU A 220 10.12 21.00 0.29
N GLY A 221 10.16 20.60 1.56
CA GLY A 221 9.47 21.26 2.68
C GLY A 221 10.38 22.27 3.35
#